data_AF-K0S0G3-F1
#
_entry.id   AF-K0S0G3-F1
#
_cell.length_a   1.000
_cell.length_b   1.000
_cell.length_c   1.000
_cell.angle_alpha   90.00
_cell.angle_beta   90.00
_cell.angle_gamma   90.00
#
_symmetry.space_group_name_H-M   'P 1'
#
loop_
_entity.id
_entity.type
_entity.pdbx_description
1 polymer ?
#
loop_
_entity_poly.entity_id
_entity_poly.type
_entity_poly.pdbx_seq_one_letter_code
_entity_poly.pdbx_strand_id
1 'polypeptide(L)'
;MLIYGISLMPLCEELAEEFPEILALWFADDEGHVGSARLNAQCLAYLVEHGPKYGYYPKPEKSFHVCMEADEAVAEQEFLSRGLELQFVRGHRYLGGHVGSKESKEQYVNSKVEGWCNLRALALRSLPNQGKNNFSH
;
A
#
# COMPACT_ATOMS: atom_id res chain seq x y z
N MET A 1 17.82 -8.41 -2.69
CA MET A 1 16.98 -7.32 -2.16
C MET A 1 17.63 -6.53 -1.02
N LEU A 2 18.42 -7.15 -0.12
CA LEU A 2 19.05 -6.42 1.00
C LEU A 2 19.93 -5.24 0.56
N ILE A 3 20.76 -5.44 -0.47
CA ILE A 3 21.65 -4.40 -1.02
C ILE A 3 20.86 -3.26 -1.67
N TYR A 4 19.72 -3.59 -2.32
CA TYR A 4 18.88 -2.59 -2.97
C TYR A 4 18.22 -1.64 -1.97
N GLY A 5 17.68 -2.17 -0.87
CA GLY A 5 17.13 -1.33 0.21
C GLY A 5 18.18 -0.38 0.80
N ILE A 6 19.41 -0.87 1.01
CA ILE A 6 20.53 -0.04 1.49
C ILE A 6 20.90 1.06 0.48
N SER A 7 20.89 0.76 -0.83
CA SER A 7 21.20 1.75 -1.86
C SER A 7 20.14 2.85 -2.00
N LEU A 8 18.91 2.62 -1.52
CA LEU A 8 17.85 3.63 -1.51
C LEU A 8 17.91 4.55 -0.28
N MET A 9 18.64 4.20 0.79
CA MET A 9 18.68 4.98 2.02
C MET A 9 18.98 6.48 1.79
N PRO A 10 19.96 6.87 0.95
CA PRO A 10 20.20 8.29 0.69
C PRO A 10 19.02 8.99 0.02
N LEU A 11 18.30 8.31 -0.88
CA LEU A 11 17.08 8.86 -1.50
C LEU A 11 15.97 9.06 -0.46
N CYS A 12 15.81 8.11 0.47
CA CYS A 12 14.84 8.22 1.56
C CYS A 12 15.15 9.42 2.47
N GLU A 13 16.43 9.63 2.79
CA GLU A 13 16.91 10.75 3.61
C GLU A 13 16.72 12.08 2.87
N GLU A 14 17.15 12.18 1.61
CA GLU A 14 16.97 13.37 0.77
C GLU A 14 15.48 13.76 0.65
N LEU A 15 14.59 12.78 0.45
CA LEU A 15 13.15 13.03 0.38
C LEU A 15 12.58 13.55 1.71
N ALA A 16 13.02 12.98 2.84
CA ALA A 16 12.57 13.39 4.16
C ALA A 16 13.07 14.79 4.56
N GLU A 17 14.26 15.18 4.09
CA GLU A 17 14.81 16.52 4.27
C GLU A 17 14.09 17.56 3.40
N GLU A 18 13.78 17.21 2.15
CA GLU A 18 13.09 18.11 1.21
C GLU A 18 11.61 18.32 1.58
N PHE A 19 10.95 17.29 2.10
CA PHE A 19 9.52 17.32 2.42
C PHE A 19 9.23 16.92 3.88
N PRO A 20 9.69 17.71 4.87
CA PRO A 20 9.59 17.34 6.29
C PRO A 20 8.15 17.30 6.81
N GLU A 21 7.18 17.91 6.11
CA GLU A 21 5.77 17.85 6.48
C GLU A 21 5.06 16.55 6.03
N ILE A 22 5.68 15.76 5.15
CA ILE A 22 5.13 14.50 4.68
C ILE A 22 5.59 13.34 5.56
N LEU A 23 4.65 12.45 5.87
CA LEU A 23 4.98 11.12 6.37
C LEU A 23 5.33 10.24 5.17
N ALA A 24 6.63 10.09 4.88
CA ALA A 24 7.12 9.13 3.90
C ALA A 24 7.33 7.76 4.58
N LEU A 25 6.79 6.70 3.98
CA LEU A 25 6.86 5.33 4.46
C LEU A 25 7.58 4.48 3.41
N TRP A 26 8.63 3.78 3.84
CA TRP A 26 9.42 2.91 2.98
C TRP A 26 9.39 1.47 3.49
N PHE A 27 9.07 0.54 2.61
CA PHE A 27 9.21 -0.89 2.85
C PHE A 27 9.87 -1.57 1.65
N ALA A 28 11.15 -1.89 1.77
CA ALA A 28 11.99 -2.31 0.65
C ALA A 28 11.93 -1.28 -0.50
N ASP A 29 11.31 -1.61 -1.62
CA ASP A 29 11.11 -0.75 -2.78
C ASP A 29 9.72 -0.14 -2.87
N ASP A 30 8.78 -0.60 -2.03
CA ASP A 30 7.45 -0.01 -1.91
C ASP A 30 7.53 1.26 -1.07
N GLU A 31 7.19 2.38 -1.69
CA GLU A 31 7.12 3.70 -1.09
C GLU A 31 5.65 4.15 -1.00
N GLY A 32 5.29 4.83 0.09
CA GLY A 32 4.02 5.54 0.19
C GLY A 32 4.09 6.80 1.07
N HIS A 33 3.38 7.84 0.67
CA HIS A 33 3.32 9.11 1.38
C HIS A 33 1.94 9.36 2.01
N VAL A 34 1.93 10.07 3.14
CA VAL A 34 0.72 10.66 3.71
C VAL A 34 0.92 12.17 3.87
N GLY A 35 0.07 12.94 3.20
CA GLY A 35 0.12 14.39 3.16
C GLY A 35 -0.98 14.99 2.29
N SER A 36 -0.95 16.31 2.10
CA SER A 36 -1.83 16.99 1.14
C SER A 36 -1.53 16.55 -0.30
N ALA A 37 -2.52 16.61 -1.19
CA ALA A 37 -2.34 16.23 -2.59
C ALA A 37 -1.19 16.99 -3.27
N ARG A 38 -1.07 18.30 -3.02
CA ARG A 38 0.05 19.13 -3.48
C ARG A 38 1.41 18.59 -3.05
N LEU A 39 1.58 18.28 -1.77
CA LEU A 39 2.85 17.76 -1.25
C LEU A 39 3.12 16.36 -1.80
N ASN A 40 2.11 15.48 -1.88
CA ASN A 40 2.29 14.13 -2.43
C ASN A 40 2.70 14.18 -3.92
N ALA A 41 2.13 15.12 -4.68
CA ALA A 41 2.48 15.34 -6.08
C ALA A 41 3.91 15.89 -6.21
N GLN A 42 4.35 16.74 -5.29
CA GLN A 42 5.75 17.20 -5.22
C GLN A 42 6.70 16.05 -4.91
N CYS A 43 6.41 15.22 -3.90
CA CYS A 43 7.25 14.07 -3.56
C CYS A 43 7.35 13.06 -4.70
N LEU A 44 6.23 12.71 -5.35
CA LEU A 44 6.29 11.76 -6.47
C LEU A 44 7.07 12.33 -7.65
N ALA A 45 6.93 13.62 -7.96
CA ALA A 45 7.73 14.28 -8.99
C ALA A 45 9.23 14.23 -8.65
N TYR A 46 9.58 14.53 -7.40
CA TYR A 46 10.95 14.43 -6.89
C TYR A 46 11.51 13.00 -7.06
N LEU A 47 10.74 11.98 -6.68
CA LEU A 47 11.16 10.59 -6.82
C LEU A 47 11.33 10.17 -8.29
N VAL A 48 10.48 10.67 -9.19
CA VAL A 48 10.62 10.40 -10.64
C VAL A 48 11.89 11.04 -11.20
N GLU A 49 12.21 12.27 -10.76
CA GLU A 49 13.37 13.02 -11.22
C GLU A 49 14.69 12.48 -10.64
N HIS A 50 14.74 12.26 -9.31
CA HIS A 50 15.97 11.95 -8.58
C HIS A 50 16.16 10.45 -8.32
N GLY A 51 15.07 9.67 -8.27
CA GLY A 51 15.12 8.22 -8.06
C GLY A 51 16.08 7.47 -8.99
N PRO A 52 16.15 7.77 -10.31
CA PRO A 52 17.04 7.07 -11.23
C PRO A 52 18.52 7.09 -10.85
N LYS A 53 19.00 8.14 -10.14
CA LYS A 53 20.37 8.22 -9.62
C LYS A 53 20.70 7.07 -8.66
N TYR A 54 19.69 6.54 -7.98
CA TYR A 54 19.78 5.47 -6.99
C TYR A 54 19.30 4.11 -7.54
N GLY A 55 18.94 4.05 -8.82
CA GLY A 55 18.34 2.87 -9.44
C GLY A 55 16.86 2.67 -9.07
N TYR A 56 16.19 3.68 -8.51
CA TYR A 56 14.76 3.68 -8.22
C TYR A 56 13.98 4.29 -9.39
N TYR A 57 12.96 3.59 -9.88
CA TYR A 57 12.18 4.03 -11.04
C TYR A 57 10.68 3.95 -10.71
N PRO A 58 10.12 4.98 -10.04
CA PRO A 58 8.68 5.05 -9.80
C PRO A 58 7.91 4.99 -11.11
N LYS A 59 6.72 4.38 -11.06
CA LYS A 59 5.80 4.30 -12.20
C LYS A 59 4.48 4.97 -11.83
N PRO A 60 4.34 6.30 -12.01
CA PRO A 60 3.13 7.03 -11.65
C PRO A 60 1.85 6.36 -12.15
N GLU A 61 1.86 5.83 -13.38
CA GLU A 61 0.70 5.20 -14.01
C GLU A 61 0.23 3.91 -13.31
N LYS A 62 1.09 3.33 -12.46
CA LYS A 62 0.78 2.17 -11.61
C LYS A 62 0.58 2.54 -10.15
N SER A 63 0.77 3.80 -9.79
CA SER A 63 0.61 4.31 -8.43
C SER A 63 -0.84 4.66 -8.14
N PHE A 64 -1.20 4.61 -6.86
CA PHE A 64 -2.55 4.87 -6.37
C PHE A 64 -2.55 6.08 -5.44
N HIS A 65 -3.48 7.01 -5.65
CA HIS A 65 -3.76 8.07 -4.70
C HIS A 65 -5.09 7.82 -3.98
N VAL A 66 -5.02 7.59 -2.67
CA VAL A 66 -6.21 7.34 -1.84
C VAL A 66 -6.73 8.67 -1.29
N CYS A 67 -7.89 9.13 -1.76
CA CYS A 67 -8.51 10.38 -1.32
C CYS A 67 -10.04 10.31 -1.30
N MET A 68 -10.68 11.27 -0.63
CA MET A 68 -12.14 11.41 -0.67
C MET A 68 -12.59 11.93 -2.05
N GLU A 69 -13.83 11.61 -2.44
CA GLU A 69 -14.40 12.04 -3.72
C GLU A 69 -14.44 13.57 -3.87
N ALA A 70 -14.72 14.28 -2.77
CA ALA A 70 -14.75 15.74 -2.76
C ALA A 70 -13.38 16.38 -3.06
N ASP A 71 -12.28 15.66 -2.80
CA ASP A 71 -10.91 16.16 -2.96
C ASP A 71 -10.26 15.67 -4.25
N GLU A 72 -10.87 14.72 -4.97
CA GLU A 72 -10.25 14.04 -6.12
C GLU A 72 -9.90 15.01 -7.23
N ALA A 73 -10.82 15.91 -7.61
CA ALA A 73 -10.57 16.86 -8.70
C ALA A 73 -9.39 17.80 -8.39
N VAL A 74 -9.25 18.22 -7.13
CA VAL A 74 -8.12 19.05 -6.68
C VAL A 74 -6.83 18.22 -6.70
N ALA A 75 -6.89 16.99 -6.21
CA ALA A 75 -5.73 16.11 -6.21
C ALA A 75 -5.26 15.77 -7.62
N GLU A 76 -6.17 15.41 -8.52
CA GLU A 76 -5.92 15.14 -9.93
C GLU A 76 -5.25 16.34 -10.61
N GLN A 77 -5.74 17.55 -10.37
CA GLN A 77 -5.12 18.76 -10.90
C GLN A 77 -3.68 18.95 -10.40
N GLU A 78 -3.39 18.70 -9.11
CA GLU A 78 -2.05 18.79 -8.55
C GLU A 78 -1.07 17.82 -9.22
N PHE A 79 -1.47 16.57 -9.44
CA PHE A 79 -0.65 15.57 -10.12
C PHE A 79 -0.50 15.85 -11.63
N LEU A 80 -1.58 16.17 -12.33
CA LEU A 80 -1.57 16.49 -13.76
C LEU A 80 -0.74 17.73 -14.07
N SER A 81 -0.74 18.74 -13.18
CA SER A 81 0.11 19.94 -13.33
C SER A 81 1.61 19.63 -13.38
N ARG A 82 2.00 18.43 -12.93
CA ARG A 82 3.37 17.90 -12.92
C ARG A 82 3.60 16.81 -13.97
N GLY A 83 2.62 16.55 -14.83
CA GLY A 83 2.67 15.46 -15.82
C GLY A 83 2.61 14.06 -15.19
N LEU A 84 2.04 13.94 -14.00
CA LEU A 84 1.89 12.67 -13.30
C LEU A 84 0.45 12.18 -13.44
N GLU A 85 0.28 10.98 -13.98
CA GLU A 85 -1.02 10.30 -14.07
C GLU A 85 -1.05 9.15 -13.07
N LEU A 86 -2.04 9.13 -12.18
CA LEU A 86 -2.20 8.12 -11.14
C LEU A 86 -3.62 7.57 -11.14
N GLN A 87 -3.81 6.44 -10.45
CA GLN A 87 -5.13 5.88 -10.20
C GLN A 87 -5.71 6.44 -8.90
N PHE A 88 -6.84 7.13 -8.97
CA PHE A 88 -7.53 7.67 -7.80
C PHE A 88 -8.52 6.65 -7.24
N VAL A 89 -8.45 6.38 -5.93
CA VAL A 89 -9.27 5.35 -5.27
C VAL A 89 -9.74 5.81 -3.90
N ARG A 90 -10.83 5.21 -3.40
CA ARG A 90 -11.37 5.47 -2.05
C ARG A 90 -10.76 4.61 -0.95
N GLY A 91 -10.08 3.54 -1.36
CA GLY A 91 -9.33 2.67 -0.47
C GLY A 91 -8.52 1.66 -1.26
N HIS A 92 -7.41 1.21 -0.67
CA HIS A 92 -6.48 0.30 -1.31
C HIS A 92 -5.74 -0.57 -0.27
N ARG A 93 -5.38 -1.79 -0.67
CA ARG A 93 -4.53 -2.68 0.13
C ARG A 93 -3.12 -2.09 0.21
N TYR A 94 -2.56 -1.96 1.42
CA TYR A 94 -1.22 -1.41 1.62
C TYR A 94 -0.43 -2.26 2.61
N LEU A 95 0.70 -2.84 2.17
CA LEU A 95 1.61 -3.69 2.98
C LEU A 95 0.89 -4.73 3.85
N GLY A 96 -0.11 -5.41 3.29
CA GLY A 96 -0.92 -6.43 3.97
C GLY A 96 -2.12 -5.87 4.77
N GLY A 97 -2.16 -4.56 5.01
CA GLY A 97 -3.30 -3.84 5.57
C GLY A 97 -4.19 -3.19 4.49
N HIS A 98 -5.03 -2.24 4.92
CA HIS A 98 -5.95 -1.50 4.05
C HIS A 98 -6.07 -0.04 4.48
N VAL A 99 -5.90 0.86 3.52
CA VAL A 99 -6.08 2.32 3.69
C VAL A 99 -7.39 2.70 3.01
N GLY A 100 -8.16 3.62 3.59
CA GLY A 100 -9.45 4.05 3.05
C GLY A 100 -10.45 4.40 4.15
N SER A 101 -11.73 4.50 3.78
CA SER A 101 -12.83 4.76 4.70
C SER A 101 -12.98 3.66 5.77
N LYS A 102 -13.71 3.95 6.85
CA LYS A 102 -14.00 2.97 7.90
C LYS A 102 -14.73 1.76 7.34
N GLU A 103 -15.74 2.01 6.52
CA GLU A 103 -16.57 0.99 5.87
C GLU A 103 -15.71 0.08 4.98
N SER A 104 -14.79 0.68 4.20
CA SER A 104 -13.87 -0.06 3.35
C SER A 104 -12.90 -0.93 4.15
N LYS A 105 -12.39 -0.43 5.28
CA LYS A 105 -11.56 -1.21 6.21
C LYS A 105 -12.32 -2.36 6.85
N GLU A 106 -13.56 -2.14 7.28
CA GLU A 106 -14.42 -3.20 7.85
C GLU A 106 -14.71 -4.30 6.82
N GLN A 107 -15.04 -3.93 5.59
CA GLN A 107 -15.21 -4.88 4.49
C GLN A 107 -13.94 -5.70 4.24
N TYR A 108 -12.76 -5.05 4.22
CA TYR A 108 -11.49 -5.73 4.06
C TYR A 108 -11.26 -6.75 5.19
N VAL A 109 -11.40 -6.33 6.46
CA VAL A 109 -11.20 -7.21 7.62
C VAL A 109 -12.16 -8.39 7.60
N ASN A 110 -13.45 -8.15 7.34
CA ASN A 110 -14.45 -9.22 7.27
C ASN A 110 -14.11 -10.24 6.17
N SER A 111 -13.66 -9.79 5.01
CA SER A 111 -13.24 -10.67 3.92
C SER A 111 -12.04 -11.55 4.31
N LYS A 112 -11.09 -11.02 5.09
CA LYS A 112 -9.94 -11.78 5.60
C LYS A 112 -10.36 -12.80 6.64
N VAL A 113 -11.21 -12.41 7.58
CA VAL A 113 -11.76 -13.31 8.61
C VAL A 113 -12.52 -14.47 7.97
N GLU A 114 -13.36 -14.20 6.98
CA GLU A 114 -14.07 -15.23 6.24
C GLU A 114 -13.10 -16.20 5.54
N GLY A 115 -12.08 -15.67 4.87
CA GLY A 115 -11.03 -16.47 4.25
C GLY A 115 -10.31 -17.38 5.23
N TRP A 116 -9.95 -16.87 6.42
CA TRP A 116 -9.29 -17.66 7.46
C TRP A 116 -10.22 -18.73 8.06
N CYS A 117 -11.49 -18.41 8.29
CA CYS A 117 -12.49 -19.37 8.75
C CYS A 117 -12.66 -20.53 7.74
N ASN A 118 -12.68 -20.23 6.44
CA ASN A 118 -12.77 -21.22 5.39
C ASN A 118 -11.53 -22.11 5.33
N LEU A 119 -10.33 -21.53 5.44
CA LEU A 119 -9.07 -22.30 5.53
C LEU A 119 -9.04 -23.20 6.76
N ARG A 120 -9.48 -22.70 7.92
CA ARG A 120 -9.60 -23.50 9.14
C ARG A 120 -10.58 -24.66 8.96
N ALA A 121 -11.74 -24.42 8.34
CA ALA A 121 -12.71 -25.47 8.07
C ALA A 121 -12.15 -26.54 7.11
N LEU A 122 -11.40 -26.13 6.09
CA LEU A 122 -10.73 -27.05 5.17
C LEU A 122 -9.67 -27.89 5.90
N ALA A 123 -8.82 -27.24 6.72
CA ALA A 123 -7.79 -27.92 7.50
C ALA A 123 -8.39 -28.98 8.42
N LEU A 124 -9.48 -28.66 9.13
CA LEU A 124 -10.20 -29.60 9.99
C LEU A 124 -10.79 -30.80 9.23
N ARG A 125 -11.23 -30.62 7.98
CA ARG A 125 -11.75 -31.70 7.12
C ARG A 125 -10.64 -32.58 6.54
N SER A 126 -9.44 -32.04 6.36
CA SER A 126 -8.28 -32.79 5.86
C SER A 126 -7.55 -33.61 6.94
N LEU A 127 -7.90 -33.43 8.22
CA LEU A 127 -7.36 -34.27 9.29
C LEU A 127 -7.91 -35.70 9.14
N PRO A 128 -7.05 -36.73 9.17
CA PRO A 128 -7.52 -38.10 9.14
C PRO A 128 -8.48 -38.35 10.32
N ASN A 129 -9.59 -39.05 10.07
CA ASN A 129 -10.54 -39.49 11.09
C ASN A 129 -9.80 -40.35 12.12
N GLN A 130 -9.26 -39.73 13.17
CA GLN A 130 -8.74 -40.45 14.32
C GLN A 130 -9.95 -41.00 15.09
N GLY A 131 -10.34 -42.23 14.75
CA GLY A 131 -11.04 -43.14 15.63
C GLY A 131 -12.44 -42.73 16.10
N LYS A 132 -13.42 -42.68 15.19
CA LYS A 132 -14.79 -43.10 15.55
C LYS A 132 -14.87 -44.61 15.33
N ASN A 133 -14.34 -45.40 16.26
CA ASN A 133 -14.72 -46.81 16.40
C ASN A 133 -14.39 -47.28 17.81
N ASN A 134 -15.40 -47.89 18.43
CA ASN A 134 -15.34 -48.76 19.61
C ASN A 134 -15.37 -48.11 20.99
N PHE A 135 -16.55 -47.63 21.39
CA PHE A 135 -17.08 -47.95 22.71
C PHE A 135 -18.56 -48.34 22.57
N SER A 136 -18.77 -49.59 22.19
CA SER A 136 -20.01 -50.33 22.41
C SER A 136 -19.62 -51.67 23.02
N HIS A 137 -19.65 -51.73 24.35
CA HIS A 137 -20.12 -52.81 25.21
C HIS A 137 -19.61 -52.59 26.63
#